data_AF-A0A4W6DKW9-F1
#
_entry.id   AF-A0A4W6DKW9-F1
#
_cell.length_a   1.000
_cell.length_b   1.000
_cell.length_c   1.000
_cell.angle_alpha   90.00
_cell.angle_beta   90.00
_cell.angle_gamma   90.00
#
_symmetry.space_group_name_H-M   'P 1'
#
loop_
_entity.id
_entity.type
_entity.pdbx_description
1 polymer ?
#
loop_
_entity_poly.entity_id
_entity_poly.type
_entity_poly.pdbx_seq_one_letter_code
_entity_poly.pdbx_strand_id
1 'polypeptide(L)'
;MSTKKLAKELGLLRQRSQSSSGSKKSLVSNQIFSYLIVIDFESTCWREKNNYSQEIIEFPAVVLNTSSGDIESEFHTYVQPQERPILSEFCTELTGITQMQVEAGIPLQICLSRFCRWLQNLQLEKGVVFPNTQQRCSAPSPSQKLCTFLTWSGEDLIGLDNSCRRGLRV
;
A
#
# COMPACT_ATOMS: atom_id res chain seq x y z
N MET A 1 1.40 -14.22 16.23
CA MET A 1 0.06 -13.83 16.71
C MET A 1 -0.52 -12.82 15.72
N SER A 2 -1.74 -13.00 15.21
CA SER A 2 -2.34 -12.03 14.26
C SER A 2 -2.69 -10.72 14.98
N THR A 3 -2.46 -9.58 14.33
CA THR A 3 -2.86 -8.24 14.78
C THR A 3 -4.33 -8.16 15.19
N LYS A 4 -5.20 -8.90 14.50
CA LYS A 4 -6.63 -9.04 14.87
C LYS A 4 -6.84 -9.70 16.23
N LYS A 5 -6.02 -10.70 16.58
CA LYS A 5 -6.11 -11.41 17.86
C LYS A 5 -5.62 -10.52 19.00
N LEU A 6 -4.52 -9.80 18.77
CA LEU A 6 -3.95 -8.85 19.73
C LEU A 6 -4.89 -7.66 19.99
N ALA A 7 -5.45 -7.06 18.93
CA ALA A 7 -6.42 -5.97 19.07
C ALA A 7 -7.69 -6.37 19.83
N LYS A 8 -8.10 -7.66 19.73
CA LYS A 8 -9.22 -8.21 20.50
C LYS A 8 -8.88 -8.35 21.98
N GLU A 9 -7.68 -8.83 22.29
CA GLU A 9 -7.18 -9.03 23.64
C GLU A 9 -6.95 -7.70 24.38
N LEU A 10 -6.48 -6.68 23.65
CA LEU A 10 -6.27 -5.33 24.17
C LEU A 10 -7.55 -4.48 24.26
N GLY A 11 -8.72 -5.02 23.92
CA GLY A 11 -9.99 -4.28 23.97
C GLY A 11 -10.10 -3.10 22.99
N LEU A 12 -9.16 -3.00 22.03
CA LEU A 12 -9.13 -1.94 21.01
C LEU A 12 -10.16 -2.19 19.90
N LEU A 13 -10.69 -3.42 19.81
CA LEU A 13 -11.81 -3.75 18.94
C LEU A 13 -13.13 -3.38 19.60
N ARG A 14 -13.68 -2.23 19.21
CA ARG A 14 -15.04 -1.82 19.58
C ARG A 14 -16.06 -2.77 18.93
N GLN A 15 -16.61 -3.71 19.69
CA GLN A 15 -17.77 -4.49 19.24
C GLN A 15 -18.98 -3.57 19.13
N ARG A 16 -19.53 -3.46 17.92
CA ARG A 16 -20.82 -2.83 17.70
C ARG A 16 -21.87 -3.75 18.32
N SER A 17 -22.56 -3.27 19.36
CA SER A 17 -23.66 -3.98 19.99
C SER A 17 -24.69 -4.38 18.92
N GLN A 18 -24.96 -5.68 18.81
CA GLN A 18 -26.07 -6.17 18.01
C GLN A 18 -27.36 -5.83 18.76
N SER A 19 -28.01 -4.72 18.38
CA SER A 19 -29.41 -4.51 18.68
C SER A 19 -30.25 -5.12 17.54
N SER A 20 -31.28 -5.85 17.96
CA SER A 20 -32.18 -6.70 17.19
C SER A 20 -32.98 -5.97 16.09
N SER A 21 -33.27 -6.71 15.02
CA SER A 21 -34.35 -6.51 14.03
C SER A 21 -34.53 -5.08 13.49
N GLY A 22 -33.75 -4.75 12.47
CA GLY A 22 -33.99 -3.60 11.60
C GLY A 22 -33.17 -3.76 10.33
N SER A 23 -33.78 -3.56 9.16
CA SER A 23 -33.18 -3.66 7.81
C SER A 23 -31.71 -3.28 7.80
N LYS A 24 -30.84 -4.10 7.20
CA LYS A 24 -29.41 -3.81 6.99
C LYS A 24 -29.28 -2.38 6.45
N LYS A 25 -29.07 -1.39 7.32
CA LYS A 25 -28.78 -0.03 6.90
C LYS A 25 -27.45 -0.15 6.19
N SER A 26 -27.49 -0.05 4.85
CA SER A 26 -26.34 0.23 4.02
C SER A 26 -25.53 1.28 4.77
N LEU A 27 -24.32 0.92 5.20
CA LEU A 27 -23.35 1.91 5.62
C LEU A 27 -23.08 2.73 4.36
N VAL A 28 -23.87 3.78 4.16
CA VAL A 28 -23.62 4.74 3.09
C VAL A 28 -22.31 5.40 3.47
N SER A 29 -21.22 4.82 3.00
CA SER A 29 -19.91 5.40 3.10
C SER A 29 -19.95 6.67 2.26
N ASN A 30 -19.70 7.84 2.86
CA ASN A 30 -19.66 9.14 2.15
C ASN A 30 -18.49 9.24 1.14
N GLN A 31 -17.82 8.13 0.85
CA GLN A 31 -16.71 8.03 -0.08
C GLN A 31 -17.21 7.44 -1.40
N ILE A 32 -16.62 7.89 -2.50
CA ILE A 32 -17.07 7.59 -3.88
C ILE A 32 -16.30 6.44 -4.53
N PHE A 33 -15.29 5.89 -3.87
CA PHE A 33 -14.42 4.86 -4.42
C PHE A 33 -15.00 3.47 -4.18
N SER A 34 -15.04 2.65 -5.21
CA SER A 34 -15.40 1.23 -5.06
C SER A 34 -14.23 0.41 -4.51
N TYR A 35 -13.00 0.87 -4.78
CA TYR A 35 -11.78 0.21 -4.35
C TYR A 35 -10.74 1.19 -3.82
N LEU A 36 -9.96 0.73 -2.85
CA LEU A 36 -8.78 1.42 -2.36
C LEU A 36 -7.56 0.52 -2.57
N ILE A 37 -6.48 1.06 -3.12
CA ILE A 37 -5.18 0.38 -3.13
C ILE A 37 -4.38 0.93 -1.95
N VAL A 38 -4.30 0.12 -0.89
CA VAL A 38 -3.56 0.49 0.31
C VAL A 38 -2.12 0.07 0.13
N ILE A 39 -1.19 1.01 0.28
CA ILE A 39 0.25 0.84 0.12
C ILE A 39 0.93 1.20 1.45
N ASP A 40 2.00 0.49 1.79
CA ASP A 40 2.78 0.73 3.01
C ASP A 40 4.26 0.39 2.77
N PHE A 41 5.11 1.38 2.47
CA PHE A 41 6.50 1.09 2.10
C PHE A 41 7.39 0.95 3.31
N GLU A 42 8.25 -0.07 3.30
CA GLU A 42 9.41 -0.09 4.19
C GLU A 42 10.63 0.43 3.44
N SER A 43 11.45 1.20 4.14
CA SER A 43 12.67 1.81 3.59
C SER A 43 13.87 1.62 4.52
N THR A 44 15.07 1.65 3.95
CA THR A 44 16.31 1.65 4.73
C THR A 44 16.31 2.80 5.75
N CYS A 45 16.69 2.53 6.99
CA CYS A 45 16.78 3.55 8.04
C CYS A 45 17.96 3.32 8.99
N TRP A 46 18.31 4.34 9.77
CA TRP A 46 19.44 4.32 10.70
C TRP A 46 19.04 4.98 12.02
N ARG A 47 19.62 4.52 13.13
CA ARG A 47 19.36 5.06 14.48
C ARG A 47 19.80 6.51 14.62
N GLU A 48 20.94 6.83 14.02
CA GLU A 48 21.52 8.17 13.99
C GLU A 48 20.89 8.97 12.85
N LYS A 49 20.67 10.27 13.08
CA LYS A 49 20.28 11.20 12.02
C LYS A 49 21.46 11.37 11.05
N ASN A 50 21.46 10.52 10.03
CA ASN A 50 22.41 10.55 8.94
C ASN A 50 21.75 11.20 7.72
N ASN A 51 22.53 11.90 6.89
CA ASN A 51 22.06 12.45 5.61
C ASN A 51 21.99 11.37 4.51
N TYR A 52 21.72 10.12 4.89
CA TYR A 52 21.64 9.01 3.95
C TYR A 52 20.27 9.02 3.26
N SER A 53 20.30 8.84 1.95
CA SER A 53 19.11 8.54 1.17
C SER A 53 18.45 7.27 1.68
N GLN A 54 17.14 7.32 1.91
CA GLN A 54 16.35 6.11 2.13
C GLN A 54 16.02 5.48 0.78
N GLU A 55 16.09 4.15 0.72
CA GLU A 55 15.71 3.32 -0.42
C GLU A 55 14.58 2.37 0.03
N ILE A 56 13.57 2.17 -0.83
CA ILE A 56 12.49 1.21 -0.57
C ILE A 56 13.08 -0.21 -0.53
N ILE A 57 12.72 -0.99 0.48
CA ILE A 57 13.14 -2.38 0.69
C ILE A 57 11.98 -3.37 0.76
N GLU A 58 10.75 -2.89 0.91
CA GLU A 58 9.52 -3.70 0.78
C GLU A 58 8.42 -2.88 0.10
N PHE A 59 7.70 -3.52 -0.80
CA PHE A 59 6.61 -2.92 -1.58
C PHE A 59 5.34 -3.76 -1.47
N PRO A 60 4.61 -3.69 -0.33
CA PRO A 60 3.31 -4.29 -0.19
C PRO A 60 2.20 -3.34 -0.68
N ALA A 61 1.19 -3.90 -1.33
CA ALA A 61 -0.03 -3.21 -1.69
C ALA A 61 -1.23 -4.17 -1.69
N VAL A 62 -2.39 -3.71 -1.23
CA VAL A 62 -3.62 -4.51 -1.22
C VAL A 62 -4.79 -3.75 -1.83
N VAL A 63 -5.67 -4.46 -2.53
CA VAL A 63 -6.93 -3.94 -3.05
C VAL A 63 -8.03 -4.22 -2.05
N LEU A 64 -8.57 -3.18 -1.44
CA LEU A 64 -9.70 -3.23 -0.52
C LEU A 64 -11.00 -2.88 -1.26
N ASN A 65 -12.01 -3.75 -1.19
CA ASN A 65 -13.37 -3.43 -1.62
C ASN A 65 -14.08 -2.60 -0.54
N THR A 66 -14.52 -1.38 -0.86
CA THR A 66 -15.12 -0.48 0.13
C THR A 66 -16.53 -0.89 0.55
N SER A 67 -17.23 -1.67 -0.28
CA SER A 67 -18.59 -2.15 0.00
C SER A 67 -18.61 -3.37 0.91
N SER A 68 -17.69 -4.33 0.71
CA SER A 68 -17.62 -5.55 1.52
C SER A 68 -16.62 -5.46 2.67
N GLY A 69 -15.58 -4.62 2.53
CA GLY A 69 -14.45 -4.54 3.46
C GLY A 69 -13.40 -5.64 3.26
N ASP A 70 -13.50 -6.42 2.19
CA ASP A 70 -12.58 -7.54 1.92
C ASP A 70 -11.36 -7.10 1.11
N ILE A 71 -10.25 -7.80 1.34
CA ILE A 71 -9.06 -7.71 0.49
C ILE A 71 -9.27 -8.63 -0.71
N GLU A 72 -9.29 -8.06 -1.91
CA GLU A 72 -9.56 -8.79 -3.15
C GLU A 72 -8.31 -9.10 -3.98
N SER A 73 -7.18 -8.46 -3.69
CA SER A 73 -5.90 -8.74 -4.33
C SER A 73 -4.76 -8.18 -3.48
N GLU A 74 -3.59 -8.80 -3.61
CA GLU A 74 -2.36 -8.38 -2.95
C GLU A 74 -1.20 -8.35 -3.96
N PHE A 75 -0.30 -7.40 -3.77
CA PHE A 75 0.99 -7.31 -4.39
C PHE A 75 2.01 -7.20 -3.26
N HIS A 76 3.06 -8.01 -3.31
CA HIS A 76 4.12 -7.98 -2.31
C HIS A 76 5.44 -8.29 -2.99
N THR A 77 6.48 -7.50 -2.69
CA THR A 77 7.82 -7.70 -3.25
C THR A 77 8.85 -7.06 -2.32
N TYR A 78 9.93 -7.80 -2.03
CA TYR A 78 11.15 -7.23 -1.45
C TYR A 78 12.00 -6.57 -2.54
N VAL A 79 12.57 -5.42 -2.20
CA VAL A 79 13.39 -4.60 -3.10
C VAL A 79 14.83 -4.58 -2.60
N GLN A 80 15.78 -4.80 -3.51
CA GLN A 80 17.20 -4.75 -3.18
C GLN A 80 17.71 -3.30 -3.26
N PRO A 81 18.14 -2.68 -2.14
CA PRO A 81 18.74 -1.35 -2.16
C PRO A 81 20.07 -1.37 -2.93
N GLN A 82 20.33 -0.34 -3.74
CA GLN A 82 21.48 -0.27 -4.64
C GLN A 82 22.57 0.68 -4.12
N GLU A 83 22.21 1.78 -3.45
CA GLU A 83 23.20 2.70 -2.88
C GLU A 83 23.82 2.12 -1.61
N ARG A 84 22.98 1.54 -0.72
CA ARG A 84 23.42 0.91 0.53
C ARG A 84 22.78 -0.49 0.70
N PRO A 85 23.37 -1.53 0.08
CA PRO A 85 22.78 -2.87 0.05
C PRO A 85 22.74 -3.58 1.41
N ILE A 86 23.50 -3.10 2.39
CA ILE A 86 23.57 -3.69 3.73
C ILE A 86 22.63 -2.92 4.68
N LEU A 87 21.63 -3.61 5.21
CA LEU A 87 20.70 -3.06 6.19
C LEU A 87 21.41 -2.77 7.51
N SER A 88 20.99 -1.70 8.18
CA SER A 88 21.41 -1.46 9.56
C SER A 88 20.67 -2.41 10.50
N GLU A 89 21.28 -2.70 11.66
CA GLU A 89 20.63 -3.48 12.71
C GLU A 89 19.31 -2.82 13.15
N PHE A 90 19.32 -1.50 13.32
CA PHE A 90 18.11 -0.72 13.65
C PHE A 90 16.99 -0.90 12.61
N CYS A 91 17.31 -0.90 11.33
CA CYS A 91 16.33 -1.10 10.26
C CYS A 91 15.74 -2.51 10.31
N THR A 92 16.59 -3.52 10.53
CA THR A 92 16.16 -4.91 10.69
C THR A 92 15.27 -5.08 11.93
N GLU A 93 15.62 -4.46 13.06
CA GLU A 93 14.82 -4.47 14.29
C GLU A 93 13.45 -3.81 14.11
N LEU A 94 13.40 -2.67 13.40
CA LEU A 94 12.18 -1.88 13.24
C LEU A 94 11.19 -2.53 12.26
N THR A 95 11.70 -3.02 11.13
CA THR A 95 10.87 -3.54 10.02
C THR A 95 10.67 -5.06 10.10
N GLY A 96 11.57 -5.77 10.77
CA GLY A 96 11.63 -7.24 10.75
C GLY A 96 12.19 -7.83 9.47
N ILE A 97 12.62 -7.01 8.50
CA ILE A 97 13.17 -7.46 7.22
C ILE A 97 14.64 -7.84 7.40
N THR A 98 14.98 -9.06 7.00
CA THR A 98 16.33 -9.59 7.08
C THR A 98 17.18 -9.22 5.86
N GLN A 99 18.50 -9.22 6.05
CA GLN A 99 19.46 -9.02 4.96
C GLN A 99 19.24 -10.01 3.80
N MET A 100 18.94 -11.28 4.10
CA MET A 100 18.67 -12.29 3.06
C MET A 100 17.43 -11.97 2.22
N GLN A 101 16.39 -11.35 2.81
CA GLN A 101 15.17 -10.98 2.08
C GLN A 101 15.43 -9.86 1.06
N VAL A 102 16.23 -8.85 1.42
CA VAL A 102 16.57 -7.76 0.49
C VAL A 102 17.58 -8.21 -0.56
N GLU A 103 18.51 -9.11 -0.22
CA GLU A 103 19.45 -9.69 -1.20
C GLU A 103 18.76 -10.58 -2.22
N ALA A 104 17.71 -11.31 -1.82
CA ALA A 104 16.84 -12.05 -2.72
C ALA A 104 15.78 -11.17 -3.42
N GLY A 105 15.70 -9.89 -3.05
CA GLY A 105 14.79 -8.92 -3.62
C GLY A 105 15.14 -8.57 -5.07
N ILE A 106 14.26 -7.78 -5.71
CA ILE A 106 14.50 -7.31 -7.07
C ILE A 106 14.84 -5.82 -7.08
N PRO A 107 15.51 -5.31 -8.14
CA PRO A 107 15.72 -3.88 -8.28
C PRO A 107 14.38 -3.12 -8.35
N LEU A 108 14.34 -1.91 -7.78
CA LEU A 108 13.12 -1.10 -7.69
C LEU A 108 12.43 -0.90 -9.05
N GLN A 109 13.20 -0.70 -10.12
CA GLN A 109 12.64 -0.53 -11.48
C GLN A 109 11.83 -1.75 -11.95
N ILE A 110 12.29 -2.95 -11.61
CA ILE A 110 11.58 -4.18 -11.94
C ILE A 110 10.35 -4.33 -11.03
N CYS A 111 10.45 -3.95 -9.76
CA CYS A 111 9.31 -3.90 -8.84
C CYS A 111 8.19 -2.98 -9.37
N LEU A 112 8.54 -1.75 -9.77
CA LEU A 112 7.58 -0.81 -10.35
C LEU A 112 6.96 -1.35 -11.64
N SER A 113 7.75 -1.97 -12.52
CA SER A 113 7.23 -2.59 -13.74
C SER A 113 6.22 -3.72 -13.44
N ARG A 114 6.49 -4.55 -12.42
CA ARG A 114 5.57 -5.60 -11.97
C ARG A 114 4.32 -5.00 -11.33
N PHE A 115 4.47 -3.94 -10.54
CA PHE A 115 3.35 -3.23 -9.93
C PHE A 115 2.44 -2.59 -10.99
N CYS A 116 2.99 -1.93 -12.00
CA CYS A 116 2.22 -1.39 -13.12
C CYS A 116 1.43 -2.48 -13.87
N ARG A 117 2.04 -3.65 -14.10
CA ARG A 117 1.34 -4.79 -14.71
C ARG A 117 0.21 -5.29 -13.82
N TRP A 118 0.44 -5.36 -12.51
CA TRP A 118 -0.60 -5.74 -11.56
C TRP A 118 -1.79 -4.76 -11.59
N LEU A 119 -1.53 -3.45 -11.63
CA LEU A 119 -2.56 -2.43 -11.81
C LEU A 119 -3.36 -2.60 -13.12
N GLN A 120 -2.68 -2.89 -14.23
CA GLN A 120 -3.34 -3.15 -15.52
C GLN A 120 -4.27 -4.36 -15.45
N ASN A 121 -3.85 -5.44 -14.79
CA ASN A 121 -4.69 -6.62 -14.59
C ASN A 121 -5.93 -6.28 -13.76
N LEU A 122 -5.79 -5.46 -12.71
CA LEU A 122 -6.93 -5.00 -11.92
C LEU A 122 -7.93 -4.19 -12.78
N GLN A 123 -7.45 -3.34 -13.69
CA GLN A 123 -8.31 -2.60 -14.61
C GLN A 123 -9.09 -3.55 -15.53
N LEU A 124 -8.43 -4.57 -16.08
CA LEU A 124 -9.05 -5.54 -16.99
C LEU A 124 -10.06 -6.45 -16.26
N GLU A 125 -9.70 -6.98 -15.10
CA GLU A 125 -10.51 -7.97 -14.38
C GLU A 125 -11.67 -7.34 -13.60
N LYS A 126 -11.43 -6.18 -12.98
CA LYS A 126 -12.41 -5.55 -12.07
C LYS A 126 -13.10 -4.33 -12.68
N GLY A 127 -12.58 -3.80 -13.79
CA GLY A 127 -13.09 -2.57 -14.42
C GLY A 127 -12.81 -1.33 -13.59
N VAL A 128 -11.71 -1.32 -12.82
CA VAL A 128 -11.38 -0.17 -11.96
C VAL A 128 -10.87 1.02 -12.78
N VAL A 129 -11.26 2.21 -12.36
CA VAL A 129 -10.85 3.46 -13.00
C VAL A 129 -10.11 4.32 -11.99
N PHE A 130 -8.86 4.67 -12.32
CA PHE A 130 -8.07 5.62 -11.56
C PHE A 130 -8.40 7.04 -12.03
N PRO A 131 -8.87 7.96 -11.15
CA PRO A 131 -9.13 9.34 -11.54
C PRO A 131 -7.83 10.00 -12.01
N ASN A 132 -7.79 10.49 -13.24
CA ASN A 132 -6.67 11.29 -13.74
C ASN A 132 -6.96 12.79 -13.50
N THR A 133 -5.99 13.51 -12.93
CA THR A 133 -6.06 14.96 -12.65
C THR A 133 -6.42 15.81 -13.87
N GLN A 134 -6.17 15.32 -15.09
CA GLN A 134 -6.45 16.02 -16.35
C GLN A 134 -7.84 15.75 -16.95
N GLN A 135 -8.61 14.76 -16.46
CA GLN A 135 -9.98 14.50 -16.93
C GLN A 135 -11.01 15.03 -15.93
N ARG A 136 -11.17 16.36 -15.90
CA ARG A 136 -12.24 17.05 -15.15
C ARG A 136 -13.51 17.29 -15.95
N CYS A 137 -13.67 16.67 -17.13
CA CYS A 137 -14.73 17.03 -18.09
C CYS A 137 -15.81 15.96 -18.31
N SER A 138 -15.90 14.92 -17.48
CA SER A 138 -16.99 13.96 -17.59
C SER A 138 -17.46 13.58 -16.19
N ALA A 139 -18.74 13.81 -15.89
CA ALA A 139 -19.33 13.31 -14.66
C ALA A 139 -19.12 11.78 -14.60
N PRO A 140 -18.68 11.22 -13.45
CA PRO A 140 -18.49 9.79 -13.34
C PRO A 140 -19.83 9.10 -13.64
N SER A 141 -19.84 8.18 -14.60
CA SER A 141 -21.03 7.39 -14.86
C SER A 141 -21.34 6.52 -13.63
N PRO A 142 -22.61 6.23 -13.31
CA PRO A 142 -22.98 5.44 -12.14
C PRO A 142 -22.37 4.02 -12.09
N SER A 143 -21.79 3.55 -13.20
CA SER A 143 -21.20 2.22 -13.35
C SER A 143 -19.68 2.17 -13.16
N GLN A 144 -19.01 3.32 -13.04
CA GLN A 144 -17.55 3.36 -12.91
C GLN A 144 -17.10 2.95 -11.51
N LYS A 145 -16.26 1.92 -11.42
CA LYS A 145 -15.64 1.49 -10.16
C LYS A 145 -14.40 2.32 -9.88
N LEU A 146 -14.60 3.49 -9.29
CA LEU A 146 -13.49 4.40 -8.97
C LEU A 146 -12.52 3.74 -7.98
N CYS A 147 -11.22 3.91 -8.23
CA CYS A 147 -10.15 3.36 -7.42
C CYS A 147 -9.10 4.44 -7.13
N THR A 148 -8.65 4.54 -5.89
CA THR A 148 -7.57 5.46 -5.50
C THR A 148 -6.55 4.75 -4.64
N PHE A 149 -5.34 5.32 -4.59
CA PHE A 149 -4.31 4.90 -3.65
C PHE A 149 -4.58 5.49 -2.26
N LEU A 150 -4.26 4.71 -1.23
CA LEU A 150 -4.29 5.08 0.17
C LEU A 150 -2.96 4.67 0.79
N THR A 151 -2.39 5.51 1.65
CA THR A 151 -1.16 5.23 2.38
C THR A 151 -1.25 5.86 3.76
N TRP A 152 -0.52 5.34 4.74
CA TRP A 152 -0.64 5.77 6.13
C TRP A 152 -0.05 7.17 6.39
N SER A 153 0.95 7.58 5.60
CA SER A 153 1.63 8.86 5.81
C SER A 153 1.98 9.56 4.49
N GLY A 154 2.16 10.88 4.52
CA GLY A 154 2.69 11.61 3.36
C GLY A 154 4.13 11.21 3.02
N GLU A 155 4.87 10.66 3.98
CA GLU A 155 6.25 10.22 3.85
C GLU A 155 6.39 9.06 2.86
N ASP A 156 5.38 8.21 2.71
CA ASP A 156 5.40 7.07 1.76
C ASP A 156 5.46 7.56 0.30
N LEU A 157 4.69 8.61 -0.03
CA LEU A 157 4.69 9.21 -1.36
C LEU A 157 5.98 10.00 -1.63
N ILE A 158 6.55 10.62 -0.59
CA ILE A 158 7.85 11.30 -0.67
C ILE A 158 8.97 10.27 -0.87
N GLY A 159 8.93 9.15 -0.16
CA GLY A 159 9.85 8.02 -0.31
C GLY A 159 9.83 7.44 -1.73
N LEU A 160 8.63 7.28 -2.31
CA LEU A 160 8.46 6.83 -3.69
C LEU A 160 9.00 7.84 -4.72
N ASP A 161 8.68 9.13 -4.61
CA ASP A 161 9.20 10.15 -5.54
C ASP A 161 10.74 10.22 -5.50
N ASN A 162 11.32 10.21 -4.29
CA ASN A 162 12.76 10.21 -4.10
C ASN A 162 13.43 8.97 -4.71
N SER A 163 12.85 7.79 -4.47
CA SER A 163 13.39 6.52 -4.99
C SER A 163 13.27 6.44 -6.51
N CYS A 164 12.15 6.86 -7.09
CA CYS A 164 11.95 6.93 -8.54
C CYS A 164 12.93 7.88 -9.23
N ARG A 165 13.18 9.06 -8.65
CA ARG A 165 14.13 10.04 -9.22
C ARG A 165 15.57 9.56 -9.21
N ARG A 166 15.96 8.74 -8.22
CA ARG A 166 17.30 8.17 -8.10
C ARG A 166 17.50 6.93 -8.98
N GLY A 167 16.49 6.07 -9.05
CA GLY A 167 16.51 4.89 -9.93
C GLY A 167 16.50 5.19 -11.44
N LEU A 168 16.20 6.44 -11.83
CA LEU A 168 16.32 6.94 -13.21
C LEU A 168 17.67 7.62 -13.52
N ARG A 169 18.59 7.71 -12.54
CA ARG A 169 19.91 8.35 -12.67
C ARG A 169 21.07 7.36 -12.70
N VAL A 170 20.81 6.06 -12.80
CA VAL A 170 21.82 5.00 -12.98
C VAL A 170 21.77 4.52 -14.42
#